data_AF-A0A3B6UAP4-F1
#
_entry.id   AF-A0A3B6UAP4-F1
#
_cell.length_a   1.000
_cell.length_b   1.000
_cell.length_c   1.000
_cell.angle_alpha   90.00
_cell.angle_beta   90.00
_cell.angle_gamma   90.00
#
_symmetry.space_group_name_H-M   'P 1'
#
loop_
_entity.id
_entity.type
_entity.pdbx_description
1 polymer ?
#
loop_
_entity_poly.entity_id
_entity_poly.type
_entity_poly.pdbx_seq_one_letter_code
_entity_poly.pdbx_strand_id
1 'polypeptide(L)'
;MDALQKLVLTVQYSESQLPSYLQTVKSSHLLLDCCPFILISMALGKSSSEWDKFSHIQHVEAYADEEGIEKRWHVFYTRDPYNMETNINLQELPNALSVFQSRGEDGKRSCTEGICG
;
A
#
# COMPACT_ATOMS: atom_id res chain seq x y z
N MET A 1 8.20 -5.68 27.90
CA MET A 1 7.01 -4.97 27.40
C MET A 1 7.53 -3.84 26.53
N ASP A 2 7.85 -4.14 25.28
CA ASP A 2 8.37 -3.14 24.36
C ASP A 2 7.21 -2.39 23.74
N ALA A 3 7.20 -1.08 23.99
CA ALA A 3 6.12 -0.18 23.64
C ALA A 3 5.83 -0.23 22.14
N LEU A 4 4.54 -0.23 21.82
CA LEU A 4 4.02 -0.21 20.45
C LEU A 4 4.38 1.14 19.81
N GLN A 5 5.56 1.26 19.21
CA GLN A 5 5.95 2.47 18.47
C GLN A 5 5.25 2.44 17.12
N LYS A 6 4.16 3.22 17.03
CA LYS A 6 3.39 3.41 15.79
C LYS A 6 4.15 4.36 14.86
N LEU A 7 4.56 3.86 13.70
CA LEU A 7 5.05 4.68 12.59
C LEU A 7 3.87 5.07 11.72
N VAL A 8 3.71 6.38 11.47
CA VAL A 8 2.75 6.89 10.51
C VAL A 8 3.51 7.40 9.30
N LEU A 9 3.14 6.93 8.12
CA LEU A 9 3.80 7.27 6.86
C LEU A 9 2.75 7.65 5.81
N THR A 10 3.00 8.74 5.10
CA THR A 10 2.26 9.11 3.90
C THR A 10 3.20 9.05 2.73
N VAL A 11 2.90 8.20 1.75
CA VAL A 11 3.67 8.07 0.52
C VAL A 11 2.99 8.94 -0.55
N GLN A 12 3.80 9.73 -1.25
CA GLN A 12 3.27 10.62 -2.28
C GLN A 12 2.70 9.80 -3.44
N TYR A 13 1.65 10.33 -4.08
CA TYR A 13 0.98 9.68 -5.21
C TYR A 13 1.89 9.47 -6.45
N SER A 14 3.00 10.19 -6.54
CA SER A 14 4.02 10.03 -7.58
C SER A 14 4.93 8.83 -7.36
N GLU A 15 4.97 8.27 -6.15
CA GLU A 15 5.79 7.12 -5.82
C GLU A 15 5.05 5.83 -6.17
N SER A 16 5.79 4.86 -6.72
CA SER A 16 5.26 3.55 -7.10
C SER A 16 5.62 2.44 -6.11
N GLN A 17 6.44 2.74 -5.08
CA GLN A 17 6.96 1.76 -4.15
C GLN A 17 7.05 2.34 -2.73
N LEU A 18 7.02 1.45 -1.73
CA LEU A 18 7.32 1.77 -0.35
C LEU A 18 8.78 2.20 -0.20
N PRO A 19 9.08 3.16 0.69
CA PRO A 19 10.45 3.57 0.97
C PRO A 19 11.31 2.41 1.48
N SER A 20 12.53 2.30 0.96
CA SER A 20 13.47 1.22 1.31
C SER A 20 13.86 1.20 2.80
N TYR A 21 13.86 2.35 3.47
CA TYR A 21 14.18 2.43 4.90
C TYR A 21 13.19 1.65 5.77
N LEU A 22 11.97 1.35 5.29
CA LEU A 22 11.00 0.58 6.07
C LEU A 22 11.54 -0.81 6.44
N GLN A 23 12.41 -1.40 5.60
CA GLN A 23 13.10 -2.67 5.88
C GLN A 23 13.91 -2.65 7.18
N THR A 24 14.46 -1.49 7.55
CA THR A 24 15.38 -1.37 8.70
C THR A 24 14.70 -0.77 9.92
N VAL A 25 13.56 -0.10 9.74
CA VAL A 25 12.80 0.47 10.84
C VAL A 25 12.22 -0.62 11.72
N LYS A 26 12.49 -0.54 13.03
CA LYS A 26 11.85 -1.35 14.06
C LYS A 26 10.61 -0.63 14.57
N SER A 27 9.46 -0.95 14.00
CA SER A 27 8.17 -0.50 14.49
C SER A 27 7.26 -1.69 14.73
N SER A 28 6.44 -1.62 15.78
CA SER A 28 5.45 -2.65 16.08
C SER A 28 4.19 -2.47 15.24
N HIS A 29 3.91 -1.22 14.83
CA HIS A 29 2.74 -0.87 14.04
C HIS A 29 3.12 0.16 12.96
N LEU A 30 2.77 -0.10 11.72
CA LEU A 30 2.84 0.84 10.59
C LEU A 30 1.43 1.26 10.16
N LEU A 31 1.17 2.56 10.15
CA LEU A 31 0.01 3.16 9.49
C LEU A 31 0.49 3.85 8.22
N LEU A 32 -0.02 3.43 7.07
CA LEU A 32 0.36 3.94 5.77
C LEU A 32 -0.84 4.56 5.05
N ASP A 33 -0.62 5.73 4.49
CA ASP A 33 -1.49 6.35 3.50
C ASP A 33 -0.70 6.43 2.18
N CYS A 34 -1.17 5.77 1.13
CA CYS A 34 -0.44 5.63 -0.12
C CYS A 34 -1.37 5.64 -1.34
N CYS A 35 -0.75 5.62 -2.52
CA CYS A 35 -1.50 5.43 -3.75
C CYS A 35 -2.04 4.00 -3.87
N PRO A 36 -3.13 3.80 -4.63
CA PRO A 36 -3.72 2.47 -4.83
C PRO A 36 -2.72 1.43 -5.38
N PHE A 37 -1.76 1.85 -6.21
CA PHE A 37 -0.76 0.95 -6.79
C PHE A 37 0.13 0.27 -5.73
N ILE A 38 0.63 1.05 -4.76
CA ILE A 38 1.39 0.52 -3.63
C ILE A 38 0.48 -0.38 -2.78
N LEU A 39 -0.78 0.02 -2.58
CA LEU A 39 -1.72 -0.75 -1.78
C LEU A 39 -2.01 -2.13 -2.38
N ILE A 40 -2.20 -2.24 -3.70
CA ILE A 40 -2.31 -3.53 -4.41
C ILE A 40 -1.04 -4.35 -4.22
N SER A 41 0.13 -3.73 -4.39
CA SER A 41 1.41 -4.40 -4.17
C SER A 41 1.53 -4.92 -2.74
N MET A 42 1.02 -4.22 -1.74
CA MET A 42 0.94 -4.72 -0.38
C MET A 42 -0.05 -5.87 -0.26
N ALA A 43 -1.25 -5.74 -0.84
CA ALA A 43 -2.32 -6.73 -0.82
C ALA A 43 -1.91 -8.09 -1.41
N LEU A 44 -1.04 -8.10 -2.42
CA LEU A 44 -0.42 -9.31 -2.97
C LEU A 44 0.47 -10.06 -1.96
N GLY A 45 0.85 -9.41 -0.86
CA GLY A 45 1.59 -10.01 0.25
C GLY A 45 2.91 -10.61 -0.21
N LYS A 46 3.17 -11.86 0.18
CA LYS A 46 4.41 -12.61 -0.12
C LYS A 46 4.78 -12.71 -1.61
N SER A 47 3.83 -12.47 -2.52
CA SER A 47 4.06 -12.48 -3.96
C SER A 47 4.61 -11.15 -4.51
N SER A 48 4.70 -10.11 -3.67
CA SER A 48 5.11 -8.77 -4.04
C SER A 48 6.56 -8.47 -3.67
N SER A 49 7.24 -7.65 -4.48
CA SER A 49 8.56 -7.10 -4.15
C SER A 49 8.55 -6.18 -2.92
N GLU A 50 7.37 -5.67 -2.55
CA GLU A 50 7.20 -4.78 -1.39
C GLU A 50 7.13 -5.53 -0.06
N TRP A 51 6.90 -6.86 -0.10
CA TRP A 51 6.72 -7.70 1.08
C TRP A 51 7.87 -7.59 2.09
N ASP A 52 9.11 -7.63 1.60
CA ASP A 52 10.30 -7.60 2.44
C ASP A 52 10.43 -6.28 3.21
N LYS A 53 9.74 -5.22 2.79
CA LYS A 53 9.78 -3.90 3.41
C LYS A 53 8.92 -3.77 4.66
N PHE A 54 7.93 -4.64 4.86
CA PHE A 54 7.03 -4.55 6.01
C PHE A 54 6.76 -5.88 6.71
N SER A 55 7.17 -7.03 6.14
CA SER A 55 6.90 -8.36 6.71
C SER A 55 7.46 -8.60 8.12
N HIS A 56 8.45 -7.80 8.55
CA HIS A 56 8.99 -7.86 9.90
C HIS A 56 8.12 -7.15 10.94
N ILE A 57 7.24 -6.24 10.52
CA ILE A 57 6.35 -5.42 11.36
C ILE A 57 5.19 -6.28 11.85
N GLN A 58 4.76 -6.10 13.11
CA GLN A 58 3.69 -6.93 13.68
C GLN A 58 2.31 -6.59 13.13
N HIS A 59 2.01 -5.30 12.99
CA HIS A 59 0.72 -4.79 12.52
C HIS A 59 0.91 -3.73 11.45
N VAL A 60 0.21 -3.86 10.33
CA VAL A 60 0.23 -2.87 9.26
C VAL A 60 -1.20 -2.54 8.86
N GLU A 61 -1.52 -1.25 8.87
CA GLU A 61 -2.75 -0.68 8.35
C GLU A 61 -2.37 0.22 7.18
N ALA A 62 -2.82 -0.10 5.97
CA ALA A 62 -2.57 0.72 4.80
C ALA A 62 -3.87 1.13 4.14
N TYR A 63 -3.92 2.37 3.68
CA TYR A 63 -5.09 2.97 3.05
C TYR A 63 -4.72 3.65 1.74
N ALA A 64 -5.68 3.69 0.81
CA ALA A 64 -5.60 4.53 -0.37
C ALA A 64 -6.96 5.16 -0.66
N ASP A 65 -6.91 6.41 -1.12
CA ASP A 65 -8.10 7.13 -1.55
C ASP A 65 -8.40 6.82 -3.02
N GLU A 66 -9.67 6.94 -3.39
CA GLU A 66 -10.11 6.87 -4.78
C GLU A 66 -11.17 7.94 -5.03
N GLU A 67 -10.92 8.82 -6.00
CA GLU A 67 -11.89 9.81 -6.50
C GLU A 67 -12.54 10.70 -5.42
N GLY A 68 -11.81 11.04 -4.36
CA GLY A 68 -12.33 11.86 -3.26
C GLY A 68 -13.09 11.06 -2.19
N ILE A 69 -13.12 9.73 -2.31
CA ILE A 69 -13.52 8.83 -1.22
C ILE A 69 -12.27 8.49 -0.41
N GLU A 70 -12.14 9.14 0.75
CA GLU A 70 -11.05 8.89 1.68
C GLU A 70 -11.07 7.43 2.16
N LYS A 71 -9.90 6.78 2.15
CA LYS A 71 -9.68 5.41 2.65
C LYS A 71 -10.62 4.37 2.03
N ARG A 72 -10.97 4.55 0.75
CA ARG A 72 -11.81 3.59 0.01
C ARG A 72 -11.20 2.20 0.02
N TRP A 73 -9.89 2.11 -0.21
CA TRP A 73 -9.17 0.85 -0.25
C TRP A 73 -8.34 0.68 1.03
N HIS A 74 -8.29 -0.54 1.55
CA HIS A 74 -7.50 -0.85 2.71
C HIS A 74 -6.86 -2.24 2.66
N VAL A 75 -5.75 -2.34 3.37
CA VAL A 75 -5.01 -3.56 3.63
C VAL A 75 -4.65 -3.60 5.11
N PHE A 76 -5.03 -4.70 5.76
CA PHE A 76 -4.67 -5.01 7.13
C PHE A 76 -3.79 -6.26 7.14
N TYR A 77 -2.64 -6.14 7.78
CA TYR A 77 -1.70 -7.25 7.92
C TYR A 77 -1.33 -7.44 9.40
N THR A 78 -1.42 -8.69 9.86
CA THR A 78 -0.85 -9.11 11.14
C THR A 78 0.15 -10.23 10.91
N ARG A 79 1.29 -10.17 11.60
CA ARG A 79 2.36 -11.15 11.46
C ARG A 79 2.10 -12.44 12.24
N ASP A 80 1.61 -12.33 13.47
CA ASP A 80 1.45 -13.44 14.40
C ASP A 80 0.11 -13.32 15.16
N PRO A 81 -0.92 -14.12 14.81
CA PRO A 81 -0.96 -15.04 13.67
C PRO A 81 -0.94 -14.29 12.32
N TYR A 82 -0.43 -14.95 11.27
CA TYR A 82 -0.44 -14.40 9.92
C TYR A 82 -1.88 -14.18 9.45
N ASN A 83 -2.26 -12.93 9.23
CA ASN A 83 -3.51 -12.55 8.59
C ASN A 83 -3.26 -11.43 7.58
N MET A 84 -3.96 -11.50 6.46
CA MET A 84 -3.90 -10.52 5.40
C MET A 84 -5.33 -10.27 4.93
N GLU A 85 -5.89 -9.13 5.31
CA GLU A 85 -7.25 -8.73 4.98
C GLU A 85 -7.23 -7.50 4.08
N THR A 86 -8.05 -7.52 3.04
CA THR A 86 -8.16 -6.40 2.10
C THR A 86 -9.53 -6.40 1.46
N ASN A 87 -10.04 -5.21 1.13
CA ASN A 87 -11.24 -5.05 0.33
C ASN A 87 -10.96 -4.91 -1.17
N ILE A 88 -9.70 -5.05 -1.59
CA ILE A 88 -9.31 -5.00 -3.00
C ILE A 88 -9.61 -6.36 -3.64
N ASN A 89 -10.35 -6.37 -4.75
CA ASN A 89 -10.56 -7.60 -5.51
C ASN A 89 -9.34 -7.93 -6.36
N LEU A 90 -8.43 -8.74 -5.81
CA LEU A 90 -7.20 -9.17 -6.48
C LEU A 90 -7.44 -10.18 -7.62
N GLN A 91 -8.60 -10.81 -7.72
CA GLN A 91 -8.92 -11.72 -8.84
C GLN A 91 -9.18 -10.94 -10.13
N GLU A 92 -9.63 -9.71 -9.99
CA GLU A 92 -9.83 -8.75 -11.07
C GLU A 92 -8.56 -7.95 -11.35
N LEU A 93 -7.34 -8.40 -10.97
CA LEU A 93 -6.09 -7.62 -11.10
C LEU A 93 -5.88 -6.91 -12.46
N PRO A 94 -6.18 -7.54 -13.63
CA PRO A 94 -6.11 -6.87 -14.93
C PRO A 94 -7.07 -5.68 -15.04
N ASN A 95 -8.23 -5.77 -14.39
CA ASN A 95 -9.24 -4.72 -14.31
C ASN A 95 -8.95 -3.73 -13.17
N ALA A 96 -8.40 -4.19 -12.04
CA ALA A 96 -8.04 -3.32 -10.93
C ALA A 96 -6.94 -2.35 -11.37
N LEU A 97 -5.89 -2.83 -12.04
CA LEU A 97 -4.85 -1.97 -12.58
C LEU A 97 -5.39 -1.00 -13.64
N SER A 98 -6.32 -1.46 -14.49
CA SER A 98 -6.95 -0.59 -15.51
C SER A 98 -7.92 0.43 -14.91
N VAL A 99 -8.60 0.14 -13.78
CA VAL A 99 -9.38 1.12 -13.00
C VAL A 99 -8.48 2.27 -12.52
N PHE A 100 -7.24 1.96 -12.10
CA PHE A 100 -6.31 2.99 -11.64
C PHE A 100 -5.57 3.72 -12.77
N GLN A 101 -5.43 3.10 -13.95
CA GLN A 101 -4.80 3.70 -15.14
C GLN A 101 -5.76 4.54 -16.00
N SER A 102 -7.04 4.17 -16.05
CA SER A 102 -8.03 4.75 -16.99
C SER A 102 -8.51 6.16 -16.62
N ARG A 103 -8.17 6.70 -15.44
CA ARG A 103 -8.70 7.99 -14.98
C ARG A 103 -7.64 9.10 -14.90
N GLY A 104 -6.85 9.18 -15.96
CA GLY A 104 -5.79 10.18 -16.16
C GLY A 104 -6.13 11.33 -17.13
N GLU A 105 -7.40 11.55 -17.51
CA GLU A 105 -7.72 12.60 -18.51
C GLU A 105 -8.45 13.84 -17.98
N ASP A 106 -8.93 13.87 -16.74
CA ASP A 106 -9.55 15.08 -16.16
C ASP A 106 -8.92 15.47 -14.81
N GLY A 107 -7.69 15.97 -14.87
CA GLY A 107 -7.25 17.08 -14.01
C GLY A 107 -7.15 16.87 -12.49
N LYS A 108 -6.72 15.72 -11.96
CA LYS A 108 -5.83 15.62 -10.75
C LYS A 108 -5.52 14.17 -10.33
N ARG A 109 -4.22 13.94 -10.07
CA ARG A 109 -3.58 12.74 -9.47
C ARG A 109 -3.86 11.41 -10.18
N SER A 110 -3.26 11.26 -11.35
CA SER A 110 -3.05 9.95 -11.96
C SER A 110 -1.74 9.34 -11.45
N CYS A 111 -1.77 8.07 -11.03
CA CYS A 111 -0.58 7.26 -10.82
C CYS A 111 -0.15 6.70 -12.20
N THR A 112 0.06 7.58 -13.17
CA THR A 112 0.55 7.14 -14.48
C THR A 112 2.02 6.80 -14.36
N GLU A 113 2.27 5.51 -14.55
CA GLU A 113 3.48 4.88 -15.06
C GLU A 113 4.72 5.76 -15.05
N GLY A 114 5.70 5.35 -14.24
CA GLY A 114 7.07 5.75 -14.44
C GLY A 114 7.49 5.39 -15.86
N ILE A 115 7.41 6.35 -16.78
CA ILE A 115 8.21 6.35 -17.99
C ILE A 115 9.55 6.97 -17.60
N CYS A 116 10.46 6.09 -17.14
CA CYS A 116 11.88 6.34 -17.32
C CYS A 116 12.19 6.13 -18.80
N GLY A 117 12.60 7.19 -19.49
CA GLY A 117 13.03 7.20 -20.88
C GLY A 117 13.11 8.61 -21.42
#